data_AF-A0A4U7CYM8-F1
#
_entry.id   AF-A0A4U7CYM8-F1
#
_cell.length_a   1.000
_cell.length_b   1.000
_cell.length_c   1.000
_cell.angle_alpha   90.00
_cell.angle_beta   90.00
_cell.angle_gamma   90.00
#
_symmetry.space_group_name_H-M   'P 1'
#
loop_
_entity.id
_entity.type
_entity.pdbx_description
1 polymer ?
#
loop_
_entity_poly.entity_id
_entity_poly.type
_entity_poly.pdbx_seq_one_letter_code
_entity_poly.pdbx_strand_id
1 'polypeptide(L)'
;MGEAPRNGSAENSAQFGPTTRRRLLAGGAAVGVAGLAGCLGGRDGPVPAPEVTSDRIEDWRRTDASEGTASEQSYGPVTVRALERTRIFEYAPVADALAEIVDADGSPVVFFATRVDLRPAIDRLPGEVGRDRVMSEVETAAVDAFRTRLRNAGIEDVQVADEGITTVRSGHTATAWRLTGAYAIDGAIPLPNGTTAEIDRRLEIGARLGVWHDGTDVIVSGGAYPTERLTAVLDESLPDAVDAETVVRRVADAETAEALATDPAEFDIEVSQLLISVA
;
A
#
# COMPACT_ATOMS: atom_id res chain seq x y z
N MET A 1 39.15 -61.98 6.21
CA MET A 1 40.25 -62.00 5.24
C MET A 1 39.67 -62.51 3.94
N GLY A 2 39.54 -61.65 2.93
CA GLY A 2 38.87 -61.99 1.67
C GLY A 2 38.98 -60.82 0.69
N GLU A 3 39.73 -61.04 -0.38
CA GLU A 3 40.02 -60.15 -1.51
C GLU A 3 38.79 -59.73 -2.32
N ALA A 4 38.92 -58.57 -2.98
CA ALA A 4 38.05 -58.06 -4.05
C ALA A 4 38.34 -58.74 -5.41
N PRO A 5 37.45 -58.64 -6.41
CA PRO A 5 37.57 -57.60 -7.47
C PRO A 5 36.21 -57.03 -7.96
N ARG A 6 36.06 -55.71 -8.18
CA ARG A 6 36.23 -54.87 -9.40
C ARG A 6 35.22 -55.06 -10.56
N ASN A 7 34.60 -53.91 -10.91
CA ASN A 7 34.08 -53.40 -12.21
C ASN A 7 33.01 -54.24 -12.92
N GLY A 8 31.98 -53.74 -13.59
CA GLY A 8 31.51 -52.45 -14.14
C GLY A 8 30.32 -52.89 -15.03
N SER A 9 29.25 -52.14 -15.27
CA SER A 9 29.18 -50.87 -15.99
C SER A 9 27.71 -50.44 -16.05
N ALA A 10 27.54 -49.11 -16.02
CA ALA A 10 26.57 -48.28 -16.75
C ALA A 10 25.09 -48.71 -16.85
N GLU A 11 24.18 -47.83 -16.44
CA GLU A 11 23.43 -46.97 -17.38
C GLU A 11 22.48 -46.01 -16.64
N ASN A 12 22.61 -44.73 -16.99
CA ASN A 12 21.62 -43.66 -17.05
C ASN A 12 20.36 -43.71 -16.12
N SER A 13 20.19 -42.71 -15.26
CA SER A 13 18.90 -42.41 -14.62
C SER A 13 18.65 -40.91 -14.61
N ALA A 14 17.92 -40.48 -15.62
CA ALA A 14 17.11 -39.27 -15.56
C ALA A 14 15.97 -39.44 -14.54
N GLN A 15 15.42 -38.28 -14.15
CA GLN A 15 14.07 -38.10 -13.58
C GLN A 15 13.81 -38.68 -12.19
N PHE A 16 13.86 -37.77 -11.20
CA PHE A 16 13.07 -37.91 -9.99
C PHE A 16 11.58 -37.78 -10.32
N GLY A 17 10.90 -38.93 -10.37
CA GLY A 17 9.47 -39.03 -10.10
C GLY A 17 9.20 -39.22 -8.60
N PRO A 18 7.99 -39.67 -8.20
CA PRO A 18 6.93 -38.82 -7.67
C PRO A 18 6.46 -39.26 -6.26
N THR A 19 5.64 -38.47 -5.56
CA THR A 19 4.27 -38.83 -5.08
C THR A 19 3.71 -37.99 -3.92
N THR A 20 2.53 -37.42 -4.19
CA THR A 20 1.27 -37.50 -3.40
C THR A 20 1.08 -36.68 -2.11
N ARG A 21 0.06 -35.81 -2.14
CA ARG A 21 -1.14 -35.71 -1.24
C ARG A 21 -1.94 -34.46 -1.68
N ARG A 22 -3.26 -34.40 -1.80
CA ARG A 22 -4.41 -35.27 -1.52
C ARG A 22 -5.57 -34.73 -2.37
N ARG A 23 -6.36 -35.63 -2.95
CA ARG A 23 -7.70 -35.36 -3.51
C ARG A 23 -8.67 -35.03 -2.37
N LEU A 24 -9.49 -34.00 -2.53
CA LEU A 24 -10.90 -34.04 -2.12
C LEU A 24 -11.77 -33.49 -3.25
N LEU A 25 -12.80 -34.29 -3.55
CA LEU A 25 -13.77 -34.15 -4.61
C LEU A 25 -14.90 -33.22 -4.16
N ALA A 26 -15.48 -32.45 -5.08
CA ALA A 26 -16.92 -32.19 -5.10
C ALA A 26 -17.32 -31.65 -6.47
N GLY A 27 -17.68 -32.57 -7.37
CA GLY A 27 -18.51 -32.24 -8.52
C GLY A 27 -19.96 -32.08 -8.07
N GLY A 28 -20.60 -31.02 -8.55
CA GLY A 28 -22.03 -30.77 -8.38
C GLY A 28 -22.50 -29.84 -9.47
N ALA A 29 -23.10 -30.41 -10.52
CA ALA A 29 -23.86 -29.65 -11.51
C ALA A 29 -25.15 -29.13 -10.87
N ALA A 30 -25.41 -27.83 -10.97
CA ALA A 30 -26.72 -27.25 -10.71
C ALA A 30 -27.15 -26.44 -11.94
N VAL A 31 -28.27 -26.87 -12.51
CA VAL A 31 -29.03 -26.24 -13.59
C VAL A 31 -29.60 -24.90 -13.12
N GLY A 32 -29.69 -23.95 -14.05
CA GLY A 32 -29.86 -22.53 -13.76
C GLY A 32 -31.13 -22.10 -13.04
N VAL A 33 -30.99 -20.92 -12.43
CA VAL A 33 -32.07 -19.95 -12.24
C VAL A 33 -31.60 -18.68 -12.94
N ALA A 34 -32.04 -18.50 -14.19
CA ALA A 34 -32.15 -17.17 -14.75
C ALA A 34 -33.34 -16.50 -14.04
N GLY A 35 -33.07 -15.56 -13.15
CA GLY A 35 -34.10 -14.92 -12.33
C GLY A 35 -33.69 -13.52 -11.88
N LEU A 36 -34.13 -12.52 -12.67
CA LEU A 36 -34.43 -11.15 -12.24
C LEU A 36 -33.32 -10.31 -11.57
N ALA A 37 -32.11 -10.25 -12.12
CA ALA A 37 -31.13 -9.20 -11.77
C ALA A 37 -31.19 -7.97 -12.71
N GLY A 38 -32.31 -7.77 -13.41
CA GLY A 38 -32.42 -6.83 -14.53
C GLY A 38 -32.64 -5.35 -14.18
N CYS A 39 -32.53 -4.91 -12.92
CA CYS A 39 -32.76 -3.50 -12.58
C CYS A 39 -31.73 -2.88 -11.63
N LEU A 40 -30.78 -3.66 -11.10
CA LEU A 40 -29.65 -3.13 -10.33
C LEU A 40 -28.42 -3.25 -11.23
N GLY A 41 -28.22 -2.26 -12.11
CA GLY A 41 -27.16 -2.25 -13.12
C GLY A 41 -25.78 -2.26 -12.48
N GLY A 42 -25.27 -3.44 -12.16
CA GLY A 42 -23.86 -3.67 -11.88
C GLY A 42 -23.08 -3.77 -13.19
N ARG A 43 -21.82 -3.33 -13.17
CA ARG A 43 -20.89 -3.56 -14.28
C ARG A 43 -20.52 -5.04 -14.30
N ASP A 44 -20.61 -5.70 -15.47
CA ASP A 44 -20.03 -7.03 -15.66
C ASP A 44 -18.52 -6.90 -15.95
N GLY A 45 -17.72 -7.84 -15.45
CA GLY A 45 -16.26 -7.87 -15.64
C GLY A 45 -15.43 -7.30 -14.48
N PRO A 46 -14.11 -7.13 -14.65
CA PRO A 46 -13.21 -6.68 -13.60
C PRO A 46 -13.43 -5.21 -13.23
N VAL A 47 -13.06 -4.84 -12.00
CA VAL A 47 -13.07 -3.45 -11.55
C VAL A 47 -11.96 -2.67 -12.28
N PRO A 48 -12.25 -1.49 -12.85
CA PRO A 48 -11.23 -0.63 -13.44
C PRO A 48 -10.13 -0.30 -12.44
N ALA A 49 -8.91 -0.08 -12.91
CA ALA A 49 -7.84 0.38 -12.03
C ALA A 49 -8.10 1.84 -11.63
N PRO A 50 -7.80 2.24 -10.38
CA PRO A 50 -7.84 3.65 -10.00
C PRO A 50 -6.79 4.42 -10.79
N GLU A 51 -7.17 5.60 -11.29
CA GLU A 51 -6.29 6.46 -12.07
C GLU A 51 -5.86 7.66 -11.24
N VAL A 52 -4.55 7.89 -11.13
CA VAL A 52 -4.00 9.09 -10.50
C VAL A 52 -3.81 10.11 -11.60
N THR A 53 -4.63 11.15 -11.60
CA THR A 53 -4.70 12.17 -12.67
C THR A 53 -3.69 13.31 -12.51
N SER A 54 -2.90 13.30 -11.43
CA SER A 54 -1.89 14.33 -11.16
C SER A 54 -0.54 13.87 -11.68
N ASP A 55 0.12 14.73 -12.48
CA ASP A 55 1.47 14.49 -13.01
C ASP A 55 2.53 14.32 -11.91
N ARG A 56 2.25 14.78 -10.67
CA ARG A 56 3.08 14.52 -9.48
C ARG A 56 3.37 13.03 -9.23
N ILE A 57 2.57 12.13 -9.77
CA ILE A 57 2.80 10.68 -9.64
C ILE A 57 4.01 10.19 -10.45
N GLU A 58 4.58 11.02 -11.34
CA GLU A 58 5.75 10.66 -12.17
C GLU A 58 7.00 10.33 -11.34
N ASP A 59 7.19 11.00 -10.20
CA ASP A 59 8.30 10.74 -9.27
C ASP A 59 8.03 9.54 -8.33
N TRP A 60 6.88 8.90 -8.46
CA TRP A 60 6.46 7.78 -7.62
C TRP A 60 6.62 6.46 -8.35
N ARG A 61 7.26 5.49 -7.69
CA ARG A 61 7.42 4.14 -8.20
C ARG A 61 6.25 3.27 -7.74
N ARG A 62 5.55 2.63 -8.67
CA ARG A 62 4.51 1.64 -8.33
C ARG A 62 5.17 0.36 -7.82
N THR A 63 4.89 0.00 -6.57
CA THR A 63 5.43 -1.19 -5.91
C THR A 63 4.51 -2.39 -6.02
N ASP A 64 3.19 -2.16 -6.02
CA ASP A 64 2.19 -3.22 -6.06
C ASP A 64 0.92 -2.79 -6.84
N ALA A 65 0.21 -3.78 -7.36
CA ALA A 65 -1.15 -3.65 -7.85
C ALA A 65 -1.93 -4.95 -7.59
N SER A 66 -3.09 -4.83 -6.95
CA SER A 66 -3.92 -5.98 -6.59
C SER A 66 -5.37 -5.78 -7.04
N GLU A 67 -6.07 -6.89 -7.25
CA GLU A 67 -7.51 -6.93 -7.46
C GLU A 67 -8.11 -8.05 -6.60
N GLY A 68 -9.32 -7.86 -6.08
CA GLY A 68 -9.88 -8.82 -5.14
C GLY A 68 -11.31 -8.55 -4.73
N THR A 69 -11.78 -9.33 -3.76
CA THR A 69 -13.06 -9.13 -3.08
C THR A 69 -12.75 -8.67 -1.66
N ALA A 70 -13.01 -7.40 -1.38
CA ALA A 70 -12.81 -6.81 -0.06
C ALA A 70 -13.83 -7.36 0.96
N SER A 71 -15.07 -7.56 0.51
CA SER A 71 -16.12 -8.16 1.33
C SER A 71 -17.16 -8.88 0.49
N GLU A 72 -17.82 -9.87 1.09
CA GLU A 72 -18.96 -10.58 0.53
C GLU A 72 -19.94 -10.90 1.66
N GLN A 73 -21.19 -10.46 1.52
CA GLN A 73 -22.21 -10.63 2.56
C GLN A 73 -23.57 -10.94 1.96
N SER A 74 -24.25 -11.95 2.53
CA SER A 74 -25.58 -12.37 2.08
C SER A 74 -26.68 -11.88 3.01
N TYR A 75 -27.66 -11.21 2.42
CA TYR A 75 -28.88 -10.73 3.05
C TYR A 75 -30.09 -11.44 2.42
N GLY A 76 -30.46 -12.58 3.02
CA GLY A 76 -31.49 -13.45 2.44
C GLY A 76 -31.08 -13.94 1.05
N PRO A 77 -31.84 -13.63 -0.02
CA PRO A 77 -31.51 -14.05 -1.38
C PRO A 77 -30.49 -13.15 -2.10
N VAL A 78 -30.10 -12.01 -1.51
CA VAL A 78 -29.18 -11.06 -2.15
C VAL A 78 -27.79 -11.19 -1.54
N THR A 79 -26.76 -11.40 -2.37
CA THR A 79 -25.36 -11.31 -1.96
C THR A 79 -24.78 -9.99 -2.46
N VAL A 80 -24.22 -9.20 -1.53
CA VAL A 80 -23.48 -7.97 -1.81
C VAL A 80 -22.00 -8.28 -1.78
N ARG A 81 -21.27 -7.88 -2.82
CA ARG A 81 -19.82 -8.03 -2.94
C ARG A 81 -19.20 -6.65 -3.12
N ALA A 82 -18.14 -6.37 -2.36
CA ALA A 82 -17.26 -5.24 -2.62
C ALA A 82 -16.04 -5.77 -3.37
N LEU A 83 -15.98 -5.51 -4.67
CA LEU A 83 -14.83 -5.87 -5.49
C LEU A 83 -13.88 -4.67 -5.54
N GLU A 84 -12.60 -4.90 -5.39
CA GLU A 84 -11.62 -3.81 -5.33
C GLU A 84 -10.48 -3.98 -6.32
N ARG A 85 -9.89 -2.85 -6.70
CA ARG A 85 -8.62 -2.78 -7.40
C ARG A 85 -7.76 -1.70 -6.80
N THR A 86 -6.56 -2.06 -6.38
CA THR A 86 -5.63 -1.20 -5.66
C THR A 86 -4.33 -1.01 -6.44
N ARG A 87 -3.73 0.17 -6.32
CA ARG A 87 -2.35 0.48 -6.72
C ARG A 87 -1.62 1.09 -5.54
N ILE A 88 -0.38 0.64 -5.32
CA ILE A 88 0.48 1.12 -4.23
C ILE A 88 1.75 1.70 -4.84
N PHE A 89 2.18 2.83 -4.30
CA PHE A 89 3.32 3.60 -4.75
C PHE A 89 4.17 4.00 -3.55
N GLU A 90 5.46 4.14 -3.82
CA GLU A 90 6.43 4.77 -2.91
C GLU A 90 7.09 5.94 -3.62
N TYR A 91 7.52 6.93 -2.85
CA TYR A 91 8.26 8.06 -3.42
C TYR A 91 9.70 7.62 -3.68
N ALA A 92 10.06 7.51 -4.97
CA ALA A 92 11.30 6.88 -5.39
C ALA A 92 12.56 7.57 -4.84
N PRO A 93 12.67 8.92 -4.84
CA PRO A 93 13.86 9.59 -4.32
C PRO A 93 14.17 9.24 -2.87
N VAL A 94 13.16 9.15 -2.00
CA VAL A 94 13.35 8.79 -0.59
C VAL A 94 13.64 7.30 -0.42
N ALA A 95 12.94 6.44 -1.17
CA ALA A 95 13.15 5.00 -1.11
C ALA A 95 14.59 4.63 -1.49
N ASP A 96 15.07 5.18 -2.61
CA ASP A 96 16.39 4.90 -3.14
C ASP A 96 17.48 5.50 -2.23
N ALA A 97 17.24 6.69 -1.67
CA ALA A 97 18.13 7.32 -0.69
C ALA A 97 18.29 6.51 0.60
N LEU A 98 17.19 5.97 1.16
CA LEU A 98 17.25 5.16 2.37
C LEU A 98 17.88 3.79 2.11
N ALA A 99 17.62 3.17 0.95
CA ALA A 99 18.29 1.96 0.54
C ALA A 99 19.82 2.17 0.40
N GLU A 100 20.25 3.31 -0.15
CA GLU A 100 21.68 3.63 -0.29
C GLU A 100 22.37 3.88 1.06
N ILE A 101 21.73 4.65 1.95
CA ILE A 101 22.39 5.15 3.17
C ILE A 101 22.31 4.17 4.33
N VAL A 102 21.20 3.46 4.48
CA VAL A 102 20.93 2.62 5.64
C VAL A 102 20.52 1.19 5.28
N ASP A 103 20.53 0.82 3.99
CA ASP A 103 20.08 -0.49 3.48
C ASP A 103 18.63 -0.82 3.90
N ALA A 104 17.76 0.21 3.93
CA ALA A 104 16.37 0.03 4.31
C ALA A 104 15.55 -0.64 3.20
N ASP A 105 14.74 -1.60 3.60
CA ASP A 105 13.70 -2.19 2.75
C ASP A 105 12.43 -1.31 2.77
N GLY A 106 12.41 -0.28 1.91
CA GLY A 106 11.21 0.52 1.63
C GLY A 106 11.32 2.00 2.00
N SER A 107 10.18 2.69 2.01
CA SER A 107 10.08 4.13 2.23
C SER A 107 8.97 4.49 3.21
N PRO A 108 9.19 5.47 4.10
CA PRO A 108 8.14 6.05 4.93
C PRO A 108 7.17 6.94 4.13
N VAL A 109 7.50 7.27 2.87
CA VAL A 109 6.68 8.09 1.98
C VAL A 109 5.95 7.18 0.98
N VAL A 110 4.69 6.86 1.27
CA VAL A 110 3.87 5.93 0.49
C VAL A 110 2.54 6.55 0.10
N PHE A 111 2.01 6.09 -1.03
CA PHE A 111 0.70 6.49 -1.55
C PHE A 111 -0.03 5.27 -2.10
N PHE A 112 -1.35 5.23 -1.96
CA PHE A 112 -2.17 4.20 -2.58
C PHE A 112 -3.50 4.77 -3.03
N ALA A 113 -4.07 4.11 -4.04
CA ALA A 113 -5.40 4.35 -4.51
C ALA A 113 -6.13 3.02 -4.71
N THR A 114 -7.39 2.96 -4.30
CA THR A 114 -8.26 1.80 -4.42
C THR A 114 -9.59 2.24 -5.03
N ARG A 115 -10.06 1.52 -6.03
CA ARG A 115 -11.42 1.62 -6.55
C ARG A 115 -12.22 0.42 -6.08
N VAL A 116 -13.42 0.65 -5.56
CA VAL A 116 -14.34 -0.37 -5.04
C VAL A 116 -15.67 -0.30 -5.78
N ASP A 117 -16.04 -1.42 -6.40
CA ASP A 117 -17.31 -1.63 -7.11
C ASP A 117 -18.22 -2.53 -6.25
N LEU A 118 -19.37 -2.00 -5.85
CA LEU A 118 -20.37 -2.72 -5.07
C LEU A 118 -21.36 -3.43 -5.99
N ARG A 119 -21.51 -4.74 -5.78
CA ARG A 119 -22.36 -5.59 -6.62
C ARG A 119 -23.35 -6.40 -5.78
N PRO A 120 -24.67 -6.24 -5.99
CA PRO A 120 -25.30 -5.26 -6.88
C PRO A 120 -25.04 -3.82 -6.43
N ALA A 121 -25.24 -2.84 -7.33
CA ALA A 121 -24.95 -1.42 -7.11
C ALA A 121 -25.95 -0.76 -6.13
N ILE A 122 -25.93 -1.23 -4.87
CA ILE A 122 -26.79 -0.77 -3.78
C ILE A 122 -26.50 0.68 -3.38
N ASP A 123 -25.28 1.13 -3.66
CA ASP A 123 -24.78 2.49 -3.58
C ASP A 123 -25.44 3.43 -4.60
N ARG A 124 -26.14 2.92 -5.63
CA ARG A 124 -26.81 3.73 -6.67
C ARG A 124 -28.33 3.58 -6.70
N LEU A 125 -28.92 3.14 -5.58
CA LEU A 125 -30.37 3.03 -5.49
C LEU A 125 -31.05 4.39 -5.69
N PRO A 126 -32.21 4.44 -6.39
CA PRO A 126 -32.95 5.68 -6.59
C PRO A 126 -33.28 6.38 -5.26
N GLY A 127 -33.12 7.71 -5.24
CA GLY A 127 -33.35 8.51 -4.03
C GLY A 127 -32.28 8.35 -2.95
N GLU A 128 -31.11 7.81 -3.29
CA GLU A 128 -29.95 7.64 -2.40
C GLU A 128 -30.26 6.82 -1.14
N VAL A 129 -31.32 6.01 -1.19
CA VAL A 129 -31.81 5.26 -0.05
C VAL A 129 -30.75 4.27 0.41
N GLY A 130 -30.18 4.50 1.58
CA GLY A 130 -29.16 3.64 2.18
C GLY A 130 -27.74 3.91 1.70
N ARG A 131 -27.50 4.88 0.80
CA ARG A 131 -26.15 5.28 0.36
C ARG A 131 -25.30 5.71 1.55
N ASP A 132 -25.82 6.55 2.43
CA ASP A 132 -25.09 7.01 3.62
C ASP A 132 -24.69 5.86 4.54
N ARG A 133 -25.58 4.86 4.68
CA ARG A 133 -25.28 3.67 5.48
C ARG A 133 -24.19 2.83 4.83
N VAL A 134 -24.28 2.62 3.52
CA VAL A 134 -23.25 1.89 2.77
C VAL A 134 -21.91 2.62 2.86
N MET A 135 -21.90 3.94 2.66
CA MET A 135 -20.69 4.75 2.76
C MET A 135 -20.08 4.67 4.15
N SER A 136 -20.86 4.81 5.23
CA SER A 136 -20.34 4.71 6.61
C SER A 136 -19.66 3.36 6.90
N GLU A 137 -20.22 2.25 6.40
CA GLU A 137 -19.60 0.92 6.53
C GLU A 137 -18.31 0.82 5.69
N VAL A 138 -18.30 1.38 4.48
CA VAL A 138 -17.11 1.41 3.61
C VAL A 138 -16.01 2.29 4.21
N GLU A 139 -16.35 3.43 4.79
CA GLU A 139 -15.41 4.34 5.47
C GLU A 139 -14.74 3.64 6.65
N THR A 140 -15.52 2.95 7.49
CA THR A 140 -14.98 2.17 8.61
C THR A 140 -14.01 1.09 8.12
N ALA A 141 -14.42 0.32 7.10
CA ALA A 141 -13.57 -0.72 6.50
C ALA A 141 -12.31 -0.13 5.84
N ALA A 142 -12.42 1.04 5.20
CA ALA A 142 -11.31 1.72 4.56
C ALA A 142 -10.27 2.21 5.58
N VAL A 143 -10.70 2.75 6.73
CA VAL A 143 -9.80 3.13 7.83
C VAL A 143 -9.05 1.91 8.34
N ASP A 144 -9.72 0.79 8.60
CA ASP A 144 -9.07 -0.43 9.09
C ASP A 144 -8.11 -1.05 8.07
N ALA A 145 -8.50 -1.06 6.79
CA ALA A 145 -7.65 -1.48 5.68
C ALA A 145 -6.42 -0.58 5.55
N PHE A 146 -6.59 0.75 5.70
CA PHE A 146 -5.49 1.70 5.62
C PHE A 146 -4.51 1.50 6.78
N ARG A 147 -4.99 1.36 8.03
CA ARG A 147 -4.14 1.06 9.18
C ARG A 147 -3.35 -0.22 9.00
N THR A 148 -3.93 -1.22 8.34
CA THR A 148 -3.24 -2.49 8.03
C THR A 148 -2.20 -2.29 6.94
N ARG A 149 -2.50 -1.49 5.91
CA ARG A 149 -1.55 -1.16 4.84
C ARG A 149 -0.35 -0.39 5.37
N LEU A 150 -0.57 0.59 6.25
CA LEU A 150 0.52 1.33 6.91
C LEU A 150 1.43 0.38 7.70
N ARG A 151 0.86 -0.55 8.48
CA ARG A 151 1.62 -1.58 9.19
C ARG A 151 2.44 -2.48 8.25
N ASN A 152 1.86 -2.90 7.13
CA ASN A 152 2.58 -3.69 6.13
C ASN A 152 3.71 -2.90 5.44
N ALA A 153 3.64 -1.58 5.44
CA ALA A 153 4.69 -0.67 4.96
C ALA A 153 5.70 -0.29 6.07
N GLY A 154 5.68 -0.95 7.24
CA GLY A 154 6.58 -0.68 8.35
C GLY A 154 6.17 0.48 9.26
N ILE A 155 4.97 1.03 9.09
CA ILE A 155 4.45 2.14 9.91
C ILE A 155 3.56 1.57 11.03
N GLU A 156 4.06 1.64 12.24
CA GLU A 156 3.44 1.11 13.45
C GLU A 156 2.71 2.20 14.26
N ASP A 157 2.12 1.79 15.39
CA ASP A 157 1.44 2.67 16.36
C ASP A 157 0.35 3.58 15.73
N VAL A 158 -0.30 3.10 14.67
CA VAL A 158 -1.20 3.90 13.84
C VAL A 158 -2.49 4.29 14.57
N GLN A 159 -2.75 5.59 14.69
CA GLN A 159 -3.93 6.16 15.36
C GLN A 159 -4.63 7.21 14.49
N VAL A 160 -5.96 7.28 14.58
CA VAL A 160 -6.72 8.39 13.99
C VAL A 160 -6.57 9.61 14.89
N ALA A 161 -6.06 10.70 14.31
CA ALA A 161 -5.88 11.97 15.00
C ALA A 161 -7.05 12.93 14.75
N ASP A 162 -7.64 12.88 13.55
CA ASP A 162 -8.70 13.79 13.13
C ASP A 162 -9.57 13.19 12.02
N GLU A 163 -10.81 13.66 11.93
CA GLU A 163 -11.78 13.33 10.89
C GLU A 163 -12.48 14.60 10.39
N GLY A 164 -12.70 14.70 9.09
CA GLY A 164 -13.38 15.82 8.47
C GLY A 164 -13.85 15.51 7.07
N ILE A 165 -14.06 16.56 6.29
CA ILE A 165 -14.47 16.48 4.88
C ILE A 165 -13.56 17.32 4.01
N THR A 166 -13.39 16.91 2.76
CA THR A 166 -12.64 17.66 1.74
C THR A 166 -13.29 17.49 0.38
N THR A 167 -13.01 18.42 -0.54
CA THR A 167 -13.46 18.33 -1.93
C THR A 167 -12.31 17.82 -2.80
N VAL A 168 -12.54 16.73 -3.54
CA VAL A 168 -11.55 16.19 -4.48
C VAL A 168 -11.57 16.97 -5.80
N ARG A 169 -10.53 16.87 -6.62
CA ARG A 169 -10.42 17.64 -7.87
C ARG A 169 -11.55 17.38 -8.86
N SER A 170 -12.13 16.18 -8.84
CA SER A 170 -13.30 15.82 -9.64
C SER A 170 -14.60 16.49 -9.17
N GLY A 171 -14.58 17.23 -8.05
CA GLY A 171 -15.73 17.95 -7.49
C GLY A 171 -16.54 17.14 -6.47
N HIS A 172 -16.23 15.87 -6.25
CA HIS A 172 -16.89 15.04 -5.24
C HIS A 172 -16.45 15.43 -3.81
N THR A 173 -17.28 15.12 -2.83
CA THR A 173 -16.94 15.29 -1.41
C THR A 173 -16.39 13.98 -0.87
N ALA A 174 -15.23 14.04 -0.23
CA ALA A 174 -14.62 12.93 0.47
C ALA A 174 -14.70 13.15 1.98
N THR A 175 -15.05 12.09 2.71
CA THR A 175 -14.73 11.98 4.13
C THR A 175 -13.23 11.76 4.24
N ALA A 176 -12.56 12.50 5.12
CA ALA A 176 -11.12 12.53 5.22
C ALA A 176 -10.66 12.30 6.66
N TRP A 177 -9.60 11.51 6.82
CA TRP A 177 -8.97 11.26 8.11
C TRP A 177 -7.51 11.68 8.08
N ARG A 178 -7.06 12.22 9.21
CA ARG A 178 -5.63 12.32 9.53
C ARG A 178 -5.28 11.26 10.54
N LEU A 179 -4.23 10.51 10.24
CA LEU A 179 -3.68 9.50 11.10
C LEU A 179 -2.23 9.85 11.45
N THR A 180 -1.76 9.30 12.54
CA THR A 180 -0.36 9.37 12.97
C THR A 180 0.18 7.95 13.16
N GLY A 181 1.49 7.79 13.08
CA GLY A 181 2.18 6.53 13.34
C GLY A 181 3.69 6.75 13.46
N ALA A 182 4.44 5.67 13.51
CA ALA A 182 5.90 5.71 13.56
C ALA A 182 6.52 4.69 12.60
N TYR A 183 7.56 5.10 11.89
CA TYR A 183 8.34 4.23 11.01
C TYR A 183 9.69 3.94 11.67
N ALA A 184 10.05 2.67 11.79
CA ALA A 184 11.36 2.28 12.33
C ALA A 184 12.42 2.45 11.24
N ILE A 185 13.50 3.16 11.58
CA ILE A 185 14.71 3.24 10.78
C ILE A 185 15.78 2.47 11.55
N ASP A 186 16.07 1.28 11.04
CA ASP A 186 17.08 0.38 11.58
C ASP A 186 18.14 0.16 10.51
N GLY A 187 19.42 0.18 10.89
CA GLY A 187 20.51 -0.03 9.94
C GLY A 187 21.84 0.54 10.42
N ALA A 188 22.74 0.78 9.48
CA ALA A 188 24.03 1.37 9.78
C ALA A 188 24.46 2.38 8.71
N ILE A 189 24.88 3.57 9.14
CA ILE A 189 25.42 4.60 8.25
C ILE A 189 26.94 4.42 8.13
N PRO A 190 27.49 4.31 6.90
CA PRO A 190 28.93 4.40 6.69
C PRO A 190 29.42 5.82 6.99
N LEU A 191 30.47 5.92 7.81
CA LEU A 191 31.10 7.19 8.17
C LEU A 191 32.33 7.47 7.28
N PRO A 192 32.68 8.74 7.03
CA PRO A 192 33.82 9.11 6.19
C PRO A 192 35.19 8.60 6.68
N ASN A 193 35.29 8.20 7.95
CA ASN A 193 36.49 7.62 8.56
C ASN A 193 36.61 6.09 8.33
N GLY A 194 35.66 5.48 7.61
CA GLY A 194 35.62 4.04 7.32
C GLY A 194 34.99 3.18 8.42
N THR A 195 34.42 3.77 9.48
CA THR A 195 33.60 3.05 10.47
C THR A 195 32.11 3.15 10.13
N THR A 196 31.26 2.43 10.86
CA THR A 196 29.79 2.54 10.75
C THR A 196 29.18 3.06 12.05
N ALA A 197 28.06 3.78 11.94
CA ALA A 197 27.21 4.15 13.07
C ALA A 197 25.89 3.39 12.98
N GLU A 198 25.54 2.66 14.04
CA GLU A 198 24.26 1.95 14.12
C GLU A 198 23.10 2.94 14.30
N ILE A 199 21.96 2.63 13.68
CA ILE A 199 20.72 3.39 13.79
C ILE A 199 19.65 2.47 14.36
N ASP A 200 18.95 2.98 15.37
CA ASP A 200 17.72 2.43 15.92
C ASP A 200 16.88 3.65 16.34
N ARG A 201 16.04 4.10 15.40
CA ARG A 201 15.25 5.32 15.53
C ARG A 201 13.84 5.13 15.03
N ARG A 202 12.93 5.92 15.59
CA ARG A 202 11.53 5.98 15.16
C ARG A 202 11.27 7.35 14.56
N LEU A 203 10.92 7.37 13.30
CA LEU A 203 10.49 8.56 12.57
C LEU A 203 8.99 8.75 12.77
N GLU A 204 8.58 9.93 13.22
CA GLU A 204 7.16 10.27 13.30
C GLU A 204 6.54 10.40 11.89
N ILE A 205 5.36 9.79 11.72
CA ILE A 205 4.65 9.72 10.45
C ILE A 205 3.27 10.37 10.57
N GLY A 206 2.98 11.27 9.64
CA GLY A 206 1.66 11.75 9.33
C GLY A 206 1.06 10.92 8.19
N ALA A 207 -0.24 10.68 8.25
CA ALA A 207 -0.95 9.95 7.20
C ALA A 207 -2.31 10.59 6.91
N ARG A 208 -2.74 10.53 5.65
CA ARG A 208 -4.03 11.04 5.20
C ARG A 208 -4.79 9.96 4.45
N LEU A 209 -6.10 9.92 4.67
CA LEU A 209 -7.04 9.03 3.98
C LEU A 209 -8.23 9.84 3.49
N GLY A 210 -8.70 9.58 2.28
CA GLY A 210 -9.93 10.11 1.73
C GLY A 210 -10.78 8.99 1.15
N VAL A 211 -12.09 9.04 1.41
CA VAL A 211 -13.09 8.10 0.88
C VAL A 211 -14.23 8.90 0.26
N TRP A 212 -14.54 8.65 -1.00
CA TRP A 212 -15.66 9.28 -1.70
C TRP A 212 -16.29 8.36 -2.72
N HIS A 213 -17.47 8.74 -3.19
CA HIS A 213 -18.15 8.06 -4.29
C HIS A 213 -18.07 8.94 -5.55
N ASP A 214 -17.58 8.41 -6.68
CA ASP A 214 -17.37 9.18 -7.94
C ASP A 214 -18.63 9.27 -8.83
N GLY A 215 -19.77 8.83 -8.30
CA GLY A 215 -21.04 8.66 -9.01
C GLY A 215 -21.25 7.24 -9.54
N THR A 216 -20.17 6.46 -9.59
CA THR A 216 -20.13 5.08 -10.04
C THR A 216 -19.55 4.19 -8.92
N ASP A 217 -18.26 4.28 -8.66
CA ASP A 217 -17.56 3.42 -7.73
C ASP A 217 -17.16 4.22 -6.47
N VAL A 218 -16.86 3.53 -5.37
CA VAL A 218 -16.20 4.15 -4.22
C VAL A 218 -14.71 4.23 -4.49
N ILE A 219 -14.12 5.39 -4.25
CA ILE A 219 -12.69 5.62 -4.31
C ILE A 219 -12.15 5.80 -2.90
N VAL A 220 -11.08 5.08 -2.60
CA VAL A 220 -10.30 5.21 -1.36
C VAL A 220 -8.89 5.60 -1.78
N SER A 221 -8.39 6.71 -1.24
CA SER A 221 -7.06 7.23 -1.58
C SER A 221 -6.37 7.68 -0.31
N GLY A 222 -5.09 7.36 -0.16
CA GLY A 222 -4.35 7.76 1.03
C GLY A 222 -2.86 7.60 0.89
N GLY A 223 -2.14 8.16 1.85
CA GLY A 223 -0.69 8.10 1.89
C GLY A 223 -0.13 8.49 3.24
N ALA A 224 1.16 8.27 3.41
CA ALA A 224 1.91 8.58 4.61
C ALA A 224 3.20 9.33 4.25
N TYR A 225 3.65 10.14 5.20
CA TYR A 225 4.82 11.00 5.05
C TYR A 225 5.48 11.27 6.42
N PRO A 226 6.80 11.48 6.47
CA PRO A 226 7.50 11.97 7.65
C PRO A 226 6.93 13.31 8.14
N THR A 227 6.78 13.49 9.45
CA THR A 227 6.47 14.81 10.06
C THR A 227 7.72 15.56 10.52
N GLU A 228 8.87 14.90 10.42
CA GLU A 228 10.19 15.42 10.77
C GLU A 228 11.19 15.13 9.65
N ARG A 229 12.26 15.92 9.57
CA ARG A 229 13.28 15.75 8.53
C ARG A 229 14.02 14.43 8.73
N LEU A 230 14.18 13.65 7.67
CA LEU A 230 14.91 12.37 7.71
C LEU A 230 16.35 12.58 8.20
N THR A 231 17.06 13.59 7.68
CA THR A 231 18.41 13.93 8.14
C THR A 231 18.48 14.25 9.63
N ALA A 232 17.47 14.90 10.21
CA ALA A 232 17.45 15.21 11.64
C ALA A 232 17.35 13.94 12.49
N VAL A 233 16.52 12.98 12.09
CA VAL A 233 16.40 11.68 12.78
C VAL A 233 17.69 10.86 12.69
N LEU A 234 18.38 10.91 11.54
CA LEU A 234 19.68 10.25 11.38
C LEU A 234 20.77 10.91 12.25
N ASP A 235 20.75 12.24 12.38
CA ASP A 235 21.71 13.01 13.17
C ASP A 235 21.75 12.58 14.64
N GLU A 236 20.59 12.25 15.21
CA GLU A 236 20.49 11.76 16.59
C GLU A 236 21.21 10.43 16.84
N SER A 237 21.52 9.67 15.78
CA SER A 237 22.27 8.41 15.87
C SER A 237 23.77 8.61 15.64
N LEU A 238 24.20 9.81 15.25
CA LEU A 238 25.59 10.13 14.98
C LEU A 238 26.29 10.66 16.24
N PRO A 239 27.63 10.50 16.35
CA PRO A 239 28.40 11.14 17.41
C PRO A 239 28.31 12.67 17.32
N ASP A 240 28.25 13.39 18.44
CA ASP A 240 28.09 14.86 18.53
C ASP A 240 29.01 15.72 17.64
N ALA A 241 30.13 15.17 17.16
CA ALA A 241 31.09 15.84 16.28
C ALA A 241 30.80 15.65 14.77
N VAL A 242 29.75 14.90 14.43
CA VAL A 242 29.42 14.45 13.07
C VAL A 242 27.97 14.80 12.77
N ASP A 243 27.77 15.63 11.75
CA ASP A 243 26.46 16.07 11.28
C ASP A 243 25.96 15.18 10.13
N ALA A 244 24.70 14.74 10.19
CA ALA A 244 24.10 13.82 9.22
C ALA A 244 24.10 14.39 7.80
N GLU A 245 23.77 15.67 7.63
CA GLU A 245 23.75 16.32 6.31
C GLU A 245 25.15 16.30 5.66
N THR A 246 26.19 16.52 6.46
CA THR A 246 27.59 16.45 6.04
C THR A 246 28.03 15.02 5.72
N VAL A 247 27.59 14.03 6.50
CA VAL A 247 27.88 12.61 6.23
C VAL A 247 27.23 12.20 4.93
N VAL A 248 25.91 12.40 4.80
CA VAL A 248 25.13 12.03 3.61
C VAL A 248 25.73 12.66 2.35
N ARG A 249 26.05 13.97 2.35
CA ARG A 249 26.69 14.63 1.20
C ARG A 249 28.09 14.10 0.83
N ARG A 250 28.77 13.41 1.74
CA ARG A 250 30.10 12.83 1.48
C ARG A 250 30.03 11.38 1.01
N VAL A 251 29.00 10.64 1.42
CA VAL A 251 28.88 9.21 1.14
C VAL A 251 27.89 8.92 0.02
N ALA A 252 26.92 9.81 -0.19
CA ALA A 252 25.90 9.73 -1.21
C ALA A 252 26.09 10.79 -2.29
N ASP A 253 25.40 10.62 -3.42
CA ASP A 253 25.29 11.66 -4.43
C ASP A 253 24.35 12.82 -3.99
N ALA A 254 24.30 13.86 -4.82
CA ALA A 254 23.56 15.09 -4.50
C ALA A 254 22.04 14.87 -4.45
N GLU A 255 21.50 13.95 -5.26
CA GLU A 255 20.07 13.67 -5.34
C GLU A 255 19.62 12.94 -4.07
N THR A 256 20.37 11.92 -3.64
CA THR A 256 20.14 11.23 -2.36
C THR A 256 20.21 12.21 -1.18
N ALA A 257 21.19 13.10 -1.16
CA ALA A 257 21.31 14.10 -0.09
C ALA A 257 20.14 15.09 -0.07
N GLU A 258 19.65 15.48 -1.24
CA GLU A 258 18.49 16.38 -1.37
C GLU A 258 17.21 15.70 -0.90
N ALA A 259 16.96 14.45 -1.32
CA ALA A 259 15.77 13.69 -0.94
C ALA A 259 15.63 13.47 0.58
N LEU A 260 16.73 13.22 1.29
CA LEU A 260 16.71 13.09 2.75
C LEU A 260 16.58 14.44 3.48
N ALA A 261 16.97 15.54 2.82
CA ALA A 261 16.90 16.89 3.36
C ALA A 261 15.56 17.59 3.07
N THR A 262 14.69 16.99 2.25
CA THR A 262 13.36 17.51 1.90
C THR A 262 12.58 17.92 3.15
N ASP A 263 11.92 19.09 3.07
CA ASP A 263 11.07 19.57 4.15
C ASP A 263 9.83 18.65 4.27
N PRO A 264 9.52 18.12 5.47
CA PRO A 264 8.32 17.32 5.73
C PRO A 264 7.03 17.93 5.21
N ALA A 265 6.91 19.26 5.21
CA ALA A 265 5.75 19.97 4.69
C ALA A 265 5.56 19.76 3.18
N GLU A 266 6.63 19.52 2.42
CA GLU A 266 6.53 19.20 0.99
C GLU A 266 5.90 17.81 0.78
N PHE A 267 6.29 16.81 1.57
CA PHE A 267 5.65 15.49 1.50
C PHE A 267 4.16 15.54 1.85
N ASP A 268 3.77 16.35 2.85
CA ASP A 268 2.35 16.56 3.15
C ASP A 268 1.60 17.14 1.95
N ILE A 269 2.21 18.11 1.25
CA ILE A 269 1.64 18.68 0.02
C ILE A 269 1.54 17.62 -1.07
N GLU A 270 2.61 16.86 -1.34
CA GLU A 270 2.61 15.81 -2.36
C GLU A 270 1.50 14.79 -2.13
N VAL A 271 1.47 14.17 -0.93
CA VAL A 271 0.47 13.18 -0.56
C VAL A 271 -0.94 13.77 -0.62
N SER A 272 -1.13 15.00 -0.15
CA SER A 272 -2.43 15.67 -0.20
C SER A 272 -2.92 15.93 -1.61
N GLN A 273 -2.03 16.34 -2.52
CA GLN A 273 -2.37 16.60 -3.91
C GLN A 273 -2.67 15.30 -4.66
N LEU A 274 -1.94 14.22 -4.40
CA LEU A 274 -2.24 12.90 -4.97
C LEU A 274 -3.57 12.36 -4.46
N LEU A 275 -3.84 12.52 -3.15
CA LEU A 275 -5.07 12.04 -2.51
C LEU A 275 -6.31 12.55 -3.24
N ILE A 276 -6.37 13.85 -3.54
CA ILE A 276 -7.51 14.49 -4.20
C ILE A 276 -7.55 14.34 -5.72
N SER A 277 -6.57 13.64 -6.31
CA SER A 277 -6.39 13.53 -7.76
C SER A 277 -6.66 12.12 -8.30
N VAL A 278 -7.43 11.31 -7.59
CA VAL A 278 -7.80 9.96 -8.07
C VAL A 278 -9.15 9.98 -8.78
N ALA A 279 -9.25 9.21 -9.85
CA ALA A 279 -10.48 8.96 -10.60
C ALA A 279 -10.81 7.48 -10.68
#